data_AF-A0A1A8DX46-F1
#
_entry.id   AF-A0A1A8DX46-F1
#
_cell.length_a   1.000
_cell.length_b   1.000
_cell.length_c   1.000
_cell.angle_alpha   90.00
_cell.angle_beta   90.00
_cell.angle_gamma   90.00
#
_symmetry.space_group_name_H-M   'P 1'
#
loop_
_entity.id
_entity.type
_entity.pdbx_description
1 polymer ?
#
loop_
_entity_poly.entity_id
_entity_poly.type
_entity_poly.pdbx_seq_one_letter_code
_entity_poly.pdbx_strand_id
1 'polypeptide(L)'
;EESLLPEVSALCSLMDHAYTKHQLLRMERKVLSSLKFDLSCCPALHFLLIFSSVAHCSAMVVWMARYLLELSLLEDRCVAFLPVQLAGAALCLARRVLQESLTPAGEAAWCLASSIHVGRCAT
;
A
#
# COMPACT_ATOMS: atom_id res chain seq x y z
N GLU A 1 1.49 9.17 8.52
CA GLU A 1 1.68 7.77 8.96
C GLU A 1 1.34 7.67 10.44
N GLU A 2 2.03 8.41 11.31
CA GLU A 2 1.70 8.47 12.74
C GLU A 2 1.63 9.90 13.27
N SER A 3 0.75 10.15 14.25
CA SER A 3 0.64 11.43 14.97
C SER A 3 1.59 11.50 16.17
N LEU A 4 1.96 10.33 16.71
CA LEU A 4 2.83 10.16 17.86
C LEU A 4 3.98 9.26 17.46
N LEU A 5 5.18 9.84 17.38
CA LEU A 5 6.37 9.10 17.00
C LEU A 5 6.98 8.39 18.21
N PRO A 6 7.39 7.11 18.08
CA PRO A 6 8.11 6.43 19.14
C PRO A 6 9.50 7.04 19.33
N GLU A 7 10.00 7.01 20.57
CA GLU A 7 11.38 7.39 20.84
C GLU A 7 12.36 6.36 20.28
N VAL A 8 13.57 6.81 19.91
CA VAL A 8 14.65 5.93 19.42
C VAL A 8 15.03 4.85 20.46
N SER A 9 14.96 5.18 21.75
CA SER A 9 15.15 4.26 22.87
C SER A 9 14.15 3.10 22.82
N ALA A 10 12.87 3.40 22.56
CA ALA A 10 11.81 2.41 22.43
C ALA A 10 12.03 1.50 21.22
N LEU A 11 12.46 2.04 20.07
CA LEU A 11 12.81 1.25 18.89
C LEU A 11 14.00 0.31 19.16
N CYS A 12 15.01 0.77 19.89
CA CYS A 12 16.15 -0.09 20.26
C CYS A 12 15.73 -1.21 21.22
N SER A 13 14.83 -0.92 22.16
CA SER A 13 14.27 -1.91 23.09
C SER A 13 13.42 -2.97 22.37
N LEU A 14 12.59 -2.54 21.41
CA LEU A 14 11.77 -3.44 20.58
C LEU A 14 12.61 -4.47 19.82
N MET A 15 13.83 -4.10 19.42
CA MET A 15 14.78 -4.97 18.72
C MET A 15 15.74 -5.72 19.67
N ASP A 16 15.40 -5.84 20.96
CA ASP A 16 16.22 -6.50 21.99
C ASP A 16 17.67 -5.97 22.05
N HIS A 17 17.81 -4.66 21.88
CA HIS A 17 19.11 -3.96 21.84
C HIS A 17 20.12 -4.52 20.81
N ALA A 18 19.65 -5.22 19.77
CA ALA A 18 20.49 -5.71 18.68
C ALA A 18 21.28 -4.58 17.97
N TYR A 19 20.76 -3.35 18.04
CA TYR A 19 21.40 -2.16 17.50
C TYR A 19 21.46 -1.03 18.52
N THR A 20 22.58 -0.30 18.52
CA THR A 20 22.73 0.92 19.30
C THR A 20 22.00 2.10 18.66
N LYS A 21 21.64 3.11 19.46
CA LYS A 21 21.07 4.38 18.97
C LYS A 21 21.89 5.00 17.84
N HIS A 22 23.21 4.96 17.94
CA HIS A 22 24.10 5.48 16.91
C HIS A 22 24.02 4.70 15.60
N GLN A 23 23.90 3.37 15.65
CA GLN A 23 23.73 2.53 14.46
C GLN A 23 22.38 2.77 13.78
N LEU A 24 21.30 2.88 14.57
CA LEU A 24 19.96 3.17 14.06
C LEU A 24 19.91 4.51 13.32
N LEU A 25 20.38 5.60 13.95
CA LEU A 25 20.41 6.93 13.35
C LEU A 25 21.39 7.03 12.15
N ARG A 26 22.43 6.19 12.14
CA ARG A 26 23.32 6.08 10.97
C ARG A 26 22.57 5.44 9.80
N MET A 27 21.77 4.39 10.05
CA MET A 27 21.00 3.73 9.01
C MET A 27 19.87 4.61 8.50
N GLU A 28 19.15 5.31 9.38
CA GLU A 28 18.13 6.30 9.01
C GLU A 28 18.69 7.33 8.02
N ARG A 29 19.81 7.98 8.36
CA ARG A 29 20.47 8.93 7.45
C ARG A 29 20.87 8.30 6.13
N LYS A 30 21.34 7.05 6.14
CA LYS A 30 21.73 6.32 4.93
C LYS A 30 20.51 6.09 4.02
N VAL A 31 19.37 5.67 4.57
CA VAL A 31 18.13 5.46 3.82
C VAL A 31 17.61 6.79 3.26
N LEU A 32 17.50 7.83 4.09
CA LEU A 32 17.04 9.15 3.65
C LEU A 32 17.92 9.74 2.56
N SER A 33 19.25 9.61 2.70
CA SER A 33 20.19 10.07 1.68
C SER A 33 20.05 9.28 0.38
N SER A 34 19.82 7.97 0.44
CA SER A 34 19.62 7.14 -0.75
C SER A 34 18.34 7.49 -1.51
N LEU A 35 17.30 7.91 -0.80
CA LEU A 35 16.04 8.40 -1.36
C LEU A 35 16.10 9.87 -1.78
N LYS A 36 17.23 10.55 -1.59
CA LYS A 36 17.35 12.01 -1.81
C LYS A 36 16.29 12.81 -1.05
N PHE A 37 15.86 12.32 0.11
CA PHE A 37 14.75 12.87 0.90
C PHE A 37 13.39 12.90 0.18
N ASP A 38 13.24 12.17 -0.94
CA ASP A 38 11.94 11.95 -1.56
C ASP A 38 11.21 10.80 -0.86
N LEU A 39 10.31 11.17 0.05
CA LEU A 39 9.43 10.26 0.77
C LEU A 39 7.99 10.31 0.23
N SER A 40 7.79 10.94 -0.94
CA SER A 40 6.48 11.06 -1.54
C SER A 40 6.08 9.73 -2.19
N CYS A 41 5.31 8.93 -1.47
CA CYS A 41 4.73 7.69 -1.98
C CYS A 41 3.25 7.66 -1.65
N CYS A 42 2.42 7.29 -2.63
CA CYS A 42 1.00 7.02 -2.40
C CYS A 42 0.83 5.54 -2.04
N PRO A 43 0.45 5.21 -0.80
CA PRO A 43 0.23 3.82 -0.41
C PRO A 43 -0.90 3.21 -1.22
N ALA A 44 -0.79 1.92 -1.58
CA ALA A 44 -1.83 1.19 -2.28
C ALA A 44 -3.19 1.23 -1.54
N LEU A 45 -3.15 1.33 -0.21
CA LEU A 45 -4.32 1.50 0.64
C LEU A 45 -5.17 2.74 0.27
N HIS A 46 -4.52 3.83 -0.14
CA HIS A 46 -5.22 5.06 -0.55
C HIS A 46 -6.06 4.80 -1.80
N PHE A 47 -5.48 4.18 -2.83
CA PHE A 47 -6.21 3.82 -4.05
C PHE A 47 -7.33 2.82 -3.77
N LEU A 48 -7.11 1.87 -2.86
CA LEU A 48 -8.16 0.94 -2.44
C LEU A 48 -9.37 1.66 -1.85
N LEU A 49 -9.14 2.66 -1.00
CA LEU A 49 -10.22 3.47 -0.42
C LEU A 49 -10.99 4.23 -1.50
N ILE A 50 -10.31 4.87 -2.44
CA ILE A 50 -10.94 5.56 -3.58
C ILE A 50 -11.77 4.57 -4.39
N PHE A 51 -11.20 3.44 -4.79
CA PHE A 51 -11.90 2.44 -5.61
C PHE A 51 -13.09 1.85 -4.87
N SER A 52 -12.95 1.56 -3.58
CA SER A 52 -14.07 1.04 -2.78
C SER A 52 -15.22 2.03 -2.64
N SER A 53 -14.91 3.33 -2.53
CA SER A 53 -15.90 4.40 -2.46
C SER A 53 -16.64 4.58 -3.78
N VAL A 54 -15.90 4.66 -4.90
CA VAL A 54 -16.45 4.80 -6.25
C VAL A 54 -17.29 3.58 -6.65
N ALA A 55 -16.81 2.38 -6.29
CA ALA A 55 -17.49 1.13 -6.66
C ALA A 55 -18.60 0.73 -5.68
N HIS A 56 -18.84 1.52 -4.62
CA HIS A 56 -19.82 1.27 -3.55
C HIS A 56 -19.69 -0.14 -2.93
N CYS A 57 -18.46 -0.56 -2.62
CA CYS A 57 -18.22 -1.87 -2.01
C CYS A 57 -18.78 -1.96 -0.58
N SER A 58 -19.25 -3.15 -0.20
CA SER A 58 -19.50 -3.43 1.21
C SER A 58 -18.23 -3.37 2.05
N ALA A 59 -18.38 -3.09 3.35
CA ALA A 59 -17.24 -3.06 4.28
C ALA A 59 -16.46 -4.39 4.28
N MET A 60 -17.17 -5.53 4.17
CA MET A 60 -16.56 -6.85 4.12
C MET A 60 -15.59 -7.01 2.95
N VAL A 61 -15.97 -6.51 1.76
CA VAL A 61 -15.09 -6.50 0.58
C VAL A 61 -13.88 -5.60 0.79
N VAL A 62 -14.03 -4.45 1.42
CA VAL A 62 -12.89 -3.57 1.73
C VAL A 62 -11.91 -4.23 2.69
N TRP A 63 -12.40 -4.90 3.75
CA TRP A 63 -11.55 -5.63 4.68
C TRP A 63 -10.81 -6.79 4.01
N MET A 64 -11.49 -7.56 3.17
CA MET A 64 -10.87 -8.65 2.39
C MET A 64 -9.82 -8.09 1.43
N ALA A 65 -10.11 -6.99 0.74
CA ALA A 65 -9.15 -6.37 -0.17
C ALA A 65 -7.93 -5.80 0.56
N ARG A 66 -8.10 -5.21 1.75
CA ARG A 66 -7.00 -4.79 2.62
C ARG A 66 -6.12 -5.98 3.00
N TYR A 67 -6.72 -7.08 3.42
CA TYR A 67 -6.00 -8.30 3.76
C TYR A 67 -5.16 -8.82 2.58
N LEU A 68 -5.74 -8.87 1.38
CA LEU A 68 -5.03 -9.29 0.17
C LEU A 68 -3.89 -8.34 -0.21
N LEU A 69 -4.08 -7.04 0.03
CA LEU A 69 -3.06 -6.04 -0.22
C LEU A 69 -1.87 -6.19 0.74
N GLU A 70 -2.12 -6.42 2.03
CA GLU A 70 -1.07 -6.73 3.01
C GLU A 70 -0.34 -8.03 2.65
N LEU A 71 -1.07 -9.06 2.19
CA LEU A 71 -0.46 -10.30 1.73
C LEU A 71 0.47 -10.08 0.53
N SER A 72 0.13 -9.14 -0.37
CA SER A 72 0.97 -8.80 -1.52
C SER A 72 2.32 -8.21 -1.14
N LEU A 73 2.47 -7.60 0.04
CA LEU A 73 3.75 -7.07 0.51
C LEU A 73 4.77 -8.17 0.83
N LEU A 74 4.30 -9.39 1.10
CA LEU A 74 5.14 -10.54 1.38
C LEU A 74 5.56 -11.29 0.11
N GLU A 75 4.93 -11.00 -1.02
CA GLU A 75 5.17 -11.68 -2.30
C GLU A 75 6.12 -10.86 -3.17
N ASP A 76 7.30 -11.42 -3.47
CA ASP A 76 8.34 -10.76 -4.27
C ASP A 76 7.83 -10.33 -5.66
N ARG A 77 6.98 -11.16 -6.28
CA ARG A 77 6.40 -10.88 -7.60
C ARG A 77 5.53 -9.63 -7.60
N CYS A 78 4.95 -9.25 -6.46
CA CYS A 78 4.06 -8.10 -6.35
C CYS A 78 4.82 -6.76 -6.36
N VAL A 79 6.14 -6.76 -6.05
CA VAL A 79 6.99 -5.57 -6.03
C VAL A 79 7.09 -4.89 -7.41
N ALA A 80 6.92 -5.65 -8.50
CA ALA A 80 6.98 -5.13 -9.87
C ALA A 80 5.75 -4.32 -10.30
N PHE A 81 4.65 -4.34 -9.53
CA PHE A 81 3.39 -3.70 -9.91
C PHE A 81 3.20 -2.36 -9.22
N LEU A 82 2.49 -1.45 -9.89
CA LEU A 82 2.19 -0.14 -9.32
C LEU A 82 1.17 -0.28 -8.17
N PRO A 83 1.25 0.53 -7.09
CA PRO A 83 0.30 0.52 -5.98
C PRO A 83 -1.17 0.60 -6.41
N VAL A 84 -1.47 1.38 -7.46
CA VAL A 84 -2.82 1.49 -8.07
C VAL A 84 -3.30 0.15 -8.61
N GLN A 85 -2.44 -0.58 -9.32
CA GLN A 85 -2.77 -1.86 -9.93
C GLN A 85 -3.00 -2.94 -8.87
N LEU A 86 -2.16 -2.96 -7.83
CA LEU A 86 -2.32 -3.87 -6.69
C LEU A 86 -3.63 -3.60 -5.95
N ALA A 87 -3.95 -2.34 -5.67
CA ALA A 87 -5.19 -1.95 -5.01
C ALA A 87 -6.43 -2.36 -5.80
N GLY A 88 -6.40 -2.15 -7.12
CA GLY A 88 -7.41 -2.67 -8.02
C GLY A 88 -7.49 -4.18 -7.88
N ALA A 89 -6.42 -4.91 -8.22
CA ALA A 89 -6.41 -6.37 -8.27
C ALA A 89 -6.94 -7.01 -6.97
N ALA A 90 -6.52 -6.48 -5.83
CA ALA A 90 -6.99 -6.90 -4.51
C ALA A 90 -8.51 -6.70 -4.34
N LEU A 91 -9.06 -5.55 -4.76
CA LEU A 91 -10.50 -5.28 -4.70
C LEU A 91 -11.31 -6.21 -5.60
N CYS A 92 -10.83 -6.47 -6.82
CA CYS A 92 -11.46 -7.40 -7.75
C CYS A 92 -11.48 -8.82 -7.18
N LEU A 93 -10.35 -9.27 -6.65
CA LEU A 93 -10.23 -10.60 -6.07
C LEU A 93 -11.12 -10.72 -4.83
N ALA A 94 -11.13 -9.73 -3.94
CA ALA A 94 -12.00 -9.69 -2.77
C ALA A 94 -13.49 -9.84 -3.11
N ARG A 95 -13.96 -9.11 -4.13
CA ARG A 95 -15.35 -9.23 -4.62
C ARG A 95 -15.68 -10.63 -5.12
N ARG A 96 -14.76 -11.23 -5.89
CA ARG A 96 -14.92 -12.60 -6.41
C ARG A 96 -14.96 -13.64 -5.30
N VAL A 97 -14.11 -13.49 -4.28
CA VAL A 97 -14.07 -14.38 -3.12
C VAL A 97 -15.37 -14.30 -2.32
N LEU A 98 -15.91 -13.09 -2.14
CA LEU A 98 -17.13 -12.86 -1.36
C LEU A 98 -18.42 -12.94 -2.18
N GLN A 99 -18.32 -13.29 -3.48
CA GLN A 99 -19.45 -13.39 -4.41
C GLN A 99 -20.33 -12.12 -4.45
N GLU A 100 -19.74 -10.95 -4.25
CA GLU A 100 -20.45 -9.67 -4.37
C GLU A 100 -20.65 -9.35 -5.87
N SER A 101 -21.89 -9.05 -6.26
CA SER A 101 -22.20 -8.73 -7.66
C SER A 101 -21.45 -7.48 -8.11
N LEU A 102 -20.88 -7.55 -9.31
CA LEU A 102 -20.19 -6.40 -9.88
C LEU A 102 -21.25 -5.35 -10.23
N THR A 103 -21.22 -4.21 -9.55
CA THR A 103 -22.06 -3.08 -9.95
C THR A 103 -21.57 -2.59 -11.33
N PRO A 104 -22.47 -2.21 -12.26
CA PRO A 104 -22.08 -1.68 -13.57
C PRO A 104 -21.21 -0.41 -13.46
N ALA A 105 -21.35 0.33 -12.34
CA ALA A 105 -20.45 1.44 -11.99
C ALA A 105 -19.04 0.98 -11.60
N GLY A 106 -18.91 -0.20 -10.97
CA GLY A 106 -17.63 -0.84 -10.66
C GLY A 106 -16.87 -1.23 -11.92
N GLU A 107 -17.53 -1.81 -12.93
CA GLU A 107 -16.91 -2.13 -14.23
C GLU A 107 -16.36 -0.88 -14.93
N ALA A 108 -17.11 0.23 -14.93
CA ALA A 108 -16.65 1.49 -15.51
C ALA A 108 -15.44 2.08 -14.74
N ALA A 109 -15.43 2.01 -13.41
CA ALA A 109 -14.30 2.44 -12.60
C ALA A 109 -13.03 1.59 -12.86
N TRP A 110 -13.21 0.30 -13.12
CA TRP A 110 -12.16 -0.63 -13.54
C TRP A 110 -11.60 -0.31 -14.92
N CYS A 111 -12.47 -0.05 -15.89
CA CYS A 111 -12.07 0.39 -17.23
C CYS A 111 -11.29 1.72 -17.16
N LEU A 112 -11.74 2.68 -16.35
CA LEU A 112 -11.04 3.95 -16.12
C LEU A 112 -9.68 3.73 -15.44
N ALA A 113 -9.60 2.95 -14.37
CA ALA A 113 -8.33 2.64 -13.68
C ALA A 113 -7.35 1.87 -14.56
N SER A 114 -7.83 0.98 -15.43
CA SER A 114 -7.02 0.24 -16.40
C SER A 114 -6.52 1.12 -17.56
N SER A 115 -7.27 2.17 -17.91
CA SER A 115 -6.88 3.16 -18.92
C SER A 115 -5.88 4.21 -18.41
N ILE A 116 -5.66 4.29 -17.09
CA ILE A 116 -4.54 5.03 -16.50
C ILE A 116 -3.27 4.17 -16.69
N HIS A 117 -2.79 4.09 -17.93
CA HIS A 117 -1.44 3.64 -18.24
C HIS A 117 -0.53 4.85 -18.49
N VAL A 118 0.48 4.95 -17.61
CA VAL A 118 1.80 5.56 -17.78
C VAL A 118 1.88 7.10 -17.83
N GLY A 119 1.85 7.70 -16.65
CA GLY A 119 2.63 8.90 -16.34
C GLY A 119 3.86 8.52 -15.50
N ARG A 120 4.94 8.12 -16.16
CA ARG A 120 6.35 8.08 -15.72
C ARG A 120 6.61 8.44 -14.23
N CYS A 121 6.84 7.44 -13.39
CA CYS A 121 7.60 7.59 -12.14
C CYS A 121 8.83 6.66 -12.21
N ALA A 122 9.67 6.91 -13.21
CA ALA A 122 11.00 6.32 -13.35
C ALA A 122 11.86 7.27 -14.19
N THR A 123 12.43 8.28 -13.52
CA THR A 123 13.71 8.92 -13.84
C THR A 123 14.30 9.45 -12.54
#